data_AF-A0A944IZJ7-F1
#
_entry.id   AF-A0A944IZJ7-F1
#
_cell.length_a   1.000
_cell.length_b   1.000
_cell.length_c   1.000
_cell.angle_alpha   90.00
_cell.angle_beta   90.00
_cell.angle_gamma   90.00
#
_symmetry.space_group_name_H-M   'P 1'
#
loop_
_entity.id
_entity.type
_entity.pdbx_description
1 polymer ?
#
loop_
_entity_poly.entity_id
_entity_poly.type
_entity_poly.pdbx_seq_one_letter_code
_entity_poly.pdbx_strand_id
1 'polypeptide(L)'
;MFAALRWTAAVLVFAAACAGAAYGVTQPERTEIPGLSTLPDGRWNYPALAMPELPPGAPLFKDLDNNKDGTHYAALSALLLTAPEGAEPDDGLKADKDGKVATDSFLEEYASESRPKLKESLEYEGLRQLVGRGWTMPDGTRTRIYLLRFHSSGFVDTFPGCNTDTRLASAAAFEVDTAWSKAKWSQRSPIGAKGYGSFGNPGTLSISDISLYQEIKPFGDEQTRLGCLQAGDVQAVILQTRKGGAATVPFHQTVILQSQLLS
;
A
#
# COMPACT_ATOMS: atom_id res chain seq x y z
N MET A 1 -28.39 -27.61 57.03
CA MET A 1 -28.53 -27.68 55.55
C MET A 1 -29.02 -26.37 54.92
N PHE A 2 -29.95 -25.61 55.51
CA PHE A 2 -30.44 -24.35 54.92
C PHE A 2 -29.40 -23.22 54.77
N ALA A 3 -28.40 -23.14 55.65
CA ALA A 3 -27.37 -22.10 55.57
C ALA A 3 -26.45 -22.30 54.35
N ALA A 4 -25.99 -23.54 54.10
CA ALA A 4 -25.13 -23.84 52.96
C ALA A 4 -25.83 -23.49 51.63
N LEU A 5 -27.09 -23.88 51.46
CA LEU A 5 -27.86 -23.61 50.25
C LEU A 5 -28.02 -22.10 49.97
N ARG A 6 -28.23 -21.29 51.02
CA ARG A 6 -28.36 -19.84 50.93
C ARG A 6 -27.06 -19.18 50.48
N TRP A 7 -25.93 -19.61 51.02
CA TRP A 7 -24.62 -19.10 50.63
C TRP A 7 -24.26 -19.51 49.20
N THR A 8 -24.58 -20.73 48.79
CA THR A 8 -24.38 -21.16 47.39
C THR A 8 -25.21 -20.33 46.41
N ALA A 9 -26.48 -20.06 46.74
CA ALA A 9 -27.33 -19.20 45.92
C ALA A 9 -26.79 -17.77 45.81
N ALA A 10 -26.32 -17.19 46.92
CA ALA A 10 -25.71 -15.85 46.92
C ALA A 10 -24.46 -15.80 46.02
N VAL A 11 -23.57 -16.79 46.13
CA VAL A 11 -22.36 -16.88 45.29
C VAL A 11 -22.71 -16.99 43.82
N LEU A 12 -23.71 -17.80 43.46
CA LEU A 12 -24.14 -17.94 42.06
C LEU A 12 -24.72 -16.65 41.48
N VAL A 13 -25.52 -15.92 42.26
CA VAL A 13 -26.06 -14.62 41.83
C VAL A 13 -24.95 -13.61 41.62
N PHE A 14 -23.99 -13.52 42.54
CA PHE A 14 -22.85 -12.63 42.38
C PHE A 14 -21.98 -13.02 41.19
N ALA A 15 -21.69 -14.30 41.01
CA ALA A 15 -20.91 -14.78 39.87
C ALA A 15 -21.60 -14.46 38.54
N ALA A 16 -22.92 -14.70 38.44
CA ALA A 16 -23.69 -14.39 37.23
C ALA A 16 -23.77 -12.88 36.96
N ALA A 17 -24.00 -12.06 37.98
CA ALA A 17 -24.06 -10.61 37.84
C ALA A 17 -22.69 -10.02 37.46
N CYS A 18 -21.61 -10.47 38.09
CA CYS A 18 -20.25 -10.03 37.76
C CYS A 18 -19.82 -10.47 36.36
N ALA A 19 -20.10 -11.73 35.98
CA ALA A 19 -19.78 -12.22 34.64
C ALA A 19 -20.61 -11.50 33.56
N GLY A 20 -21.91 -11.26 33.82
CA GLY A 20 -22.78 -10.51 32.91
C GLY A 20 -22.35 -9.06 32.75
N ALA A 21 -21.99 -8.39 33.84
CA ALA A 21 -21.45 -7.03 33.79
C ALA A 21 -20.09 -6.98 33.07
N ALA A 22 -19.19 -7.92 33.37
CA ALA A 22 -17.90 -8.01 32.69
C ALA A 22 -18.10 -8.22 31.19
N TYR A 23 -18.93 -9.19 30.78
CA TYR A 23 -19.24 -9.47 29.38
C TYR A 23 -19.88 -8.26 28.69
N GLY A 24 -20.85 -7.59 29.33
CA GLY A 24 -21.51 -6.42 28.78
C GLY A 24 -20.58 -5.21 28.60
N VAL A 25 -19.53 -5.10 29.41
CA VAL A 25 -18.53 -4.01 29.30
C VAL A 25 -17.40 -4.35 28.33
N THR A 26 -16.98 -5.61 28.24
CA THR A 26 -15.81 -6.01 27.43
C THR A 26 -16.15 -6.42 26.00
N GLN A 27 -17.41 -6.74 25.70
CA GLN A 27 -17.83 -7.14 24.35
C GLN A 27 -17.96 -5.99 23.35
N PRO A 28 -18.60 -4.85 23.69
CA PRO A 28 -18.80 -3.81 22.70
C PRO A 28 -17.47 -3.23 22.27
N GLU A 29 -17.25 -3.14 20.95
CA GLU A 29 -16.14 -2.34 20.45
C GLU A 29 -16.35 -0.88 20.85
N ARG A 30 -15.26 -0.17 21.16
CA ARG A 30 -15.32 1.24 21.58
C ARG A 30 -16.11 2.11 20.60
N THR A 31 -16.11 1.74 19.32
CA THR A 31 -16.79 2.38 18.19
C THR A 31 -18.32 2.29 18.27
N GLU A 32 -18.86 1.27 18.93
CA GLU A 32 -20.29 0.99 19.04
C GLU A 32 -20.92 1.59 20.32
N ILE A 33 -20.11 2.17 21.20
CA ILE A 33 -20.59 2.81 22.43
C ILE A 33 -21.04 4.24 22.11
N PRO A 34 -22.32 4.60 22.36
CA PRO A 34 -22.81 5.96 22.16
C PRO A 34 -21.95 6.98 22.90
N GLY A 35 -21.47 8.00 22.19
CA GLY A 35 -20.58 9.04 22.73
C GLY A 35 -19.09 8.69 22.78
N LEU A 36 -18.70 7.45 22.43
CA LEU A 36 -17.29 7.04 22.26
C LEU A 36 -16.93 6.66 20.80
N SER A 37 -17.90 6.69 19.89
CA SER A 37 -17.67 6.51 18.46
C SER A 37 -16.64 7.51 17.95
N THR A 38 -15.56 7.01 17.35
CA THR A 38 -14.54 7.84 16.72
C THR A 38 -15.03 8.31 15.36
N LEU A 39 -14.90 9.60 15.08
CA LEU A 39 -15.08 10.11 13.72
C LEU A 39 -14.18 9.31 12.75
N PRO A 40 -14.65 9.02 11.53
CA PRO A 40 -13.84 8.34 10.53
C PRO A 40 -12.59 9.16 10.26
N ASP A 41 -11.43 8.51 10.34
CA ASP A 41 -10.12 9.15 10.14
C ASP A 41 -9.72 9.24 8.66
N GLY A 42 -10.66 8.88 7.77
CA GLY A 42 -10.50 8.91 6.33
C GLY A 42 -9.82 7.68 5.74
N ARG A 43 -9.52 6.64 6.53
CA ARG A 43 -9.01 5.36 5.99
C ARG A 43 -10.10 4.59 5.26
N TRP A 44 -9.68 3.80 4.29
CA TRP A 44 -10.53 2.83 3.62
C TRP A 44 -10.42 1.46 4.30
N ASN A 45 -11.49 0.68 4.21
CA ASN A 45 -11.51 -0.70 4.67
C ASN A 45 -10.90 -1.58 3.59
N TYR A 46 -9.71 -2.12 3.86
CA TYR A 46 -9.09 -3.11 2.98
C TYR A 46 -9.36 -4.51 3.52
N PRO A 47 -9.55 -5.51 2.64
CA PRO A 47 -9.51 -6.91 3.05
C PRO A 47 -8.19 -7.23 3.76
N ALA A 48 -8.21 -8.25 4.63
CA ALA A 48 -7.00 -8.70 5.30
C ALA A 48 -5.91 -9.06 4.28
N LEU A 49 -4.70 -8.52 4.48
CA LEU A 49 -3.56 -8.84 3.62
C LEU A 49 -3.15 -10.29 3.81
N ALA A 50 -2.98 -11.00 2.71
CA ALA A 50 -2.44 -12.35 2.67
C ALA A 50 -1.18 -12.35 1.81
N MET A 51 -0.07 -12.81 2.39
CA MET A 51 1.16 -13.00 1.63
C MET A 51 0.99 -14.19 0.67
N PRO A 52 1.38 -14.05 -0.61
CA PRO A 52 1.30 -15.16 -1.54
C PRO A 52 2.25 -16.28 -1.14
N GLU A 53 1.82 -17.53 -1.38
CA GLU A 53 2.69 -18.69 -1.20
C GLU A 53 3.83 -18.64 -2.22
N LEU A 54 5.05 -18.90 -1.74
CA LEU A 54 6.23 -18.99 -2.60
C LEU A 54 6.34 -20.39 -3.22
N PRO A 55 6.93 -20.50 -4.43
CA PRO A 55 7.34 -21.78 -4.97
C PRO A 55 8.20 -22.55 -3.95
N PRO A 56 8.08 -23.89 -3.86
CA PRO A 56 8.85 -24.69 -2.91
C PRO A 56 10.36 -24.44 -3.04
N GLY A 57 11.01 -24.10 -1.91
CA GLY A 57 12.45 -23.83 -1.85
C GLY A 57 12.87 -22.45 -2.35
N ALA A 58 11.94 -21.59 -2.80
CA ALA A 58 12.26 -20.24 -3.19
C ALA A 58 12.53 -19.36 -1.94
N PRO A 59 13.68 -18.66 -1.89
CA PRO A 59 13.97 -17.73 -0.81
C PRO A 59 13.09 -16.47 -0.90
N LEU A 60 12.94 -15.75 0.21
CA LEU A 60 12.34 -14.40 0.17
C LEU A 60 13.30 -13.43 -0.55
N PHE A 61 12.79 -12.34 -1.12
CA PHE A 61 13.64 -11.34 -1.77
C PHE A 61 14.68 -10.72 -0.81
N LYS A 62 14.35 -10.70 0.50
CA LYS A 62 15.21 -10.19 1.57
C LYS A 62 16.31 -11.14 2.03
N ASP A 63 16.25 -12.41 1.64
CA ASP A 63 17.27 -13.39 1.98
C ASP A 63 18.44 -13.28 1.00
N LEU A 64 19.26 -12.24 1.16
CA LEU A 64 20.34 -11.96 0.21
C LEU A 64 21.49 -12.97 0.21
N ASP A 65 21.58 -13.82 1.23
CA ASP A 65 22.54 -14.92 1.23
C ASP A 65 22.19 -15.93 0.13
N ASN A 66 20.88 -16.17 -0.06
CA ASN A 66 20.34 -17.12 -1.05
C ASN A 66 19.73 -16.44 -2.29
N ASN A 67 19.50 -15.13 -2.26
CA ASN A 67 18.82 -14.34 -3.29
C ASN A 67 19.49 -12.97 -3.49
N LYS A 68 20.72 -12.98 -4.01
CA LYS A 68 21.53 -11.77 -4.18
C LYS A 68 20.90 -10.72 -5.09
N ASP A 69 20.08 -11.17 -6.04
CA ASP A 69 19.40 -10.30 -7.01
C ASP A 69 18.13 -9.65 -6.43
N GLY A 70 17.71 -10.03 -5.21
CA GLY A 70 16.49 -9.53 -4.59
C GLY A 70 15.23 -9.91 -5.37
N THR A 71 15.21 -11.09 -5.99
CA THR A 71 14.10 -11.53 -6.86
C THR A 71 12.85 -11.86 -6.05
N HIS A 72 11.70 -11.32 -6.45
CA HIS A 72 10.40 -11.77 -5.96
C HIS A 72 9.96 -13.04 -6.68
N TYR A 73 10.00 -14.19 -6.00
CA TYR A 73 9.57 -15.47 -6.58
C TYR A 73 8.05 -15.69 -6.56
N ALA A 74 7.30 -14.88 -5.81
CA ALA A 74 5.84 -14.87 -5.90
C ALA A 74 5.37 -14.40 -7.28
N ALA A 75 4.19 -14.86 -7.70
CA ALA A 75 3.51 -14.33 -8.87
C ALA A 75 3.28 -12.82 -8.68
N LEU A 76 3.72 -11.99 -9.63
CA LEU A 76 3.70 -10.54 -9.47
C LEU A 76 2.29 -9.98 -9.27
N SER A 77 1.28 -10.57 -9.92
CA SER A 77 -0.13 -10.19 -9.75
C SER A 77 -0.69 -10.51 -8.37
N ALA A 78 -0.14 -11.51 -7.67
CA ALA A 78 -0.51 -11.85 -6.30
C ALA A 78 0.08 -10.86 -5.27
N LEU A 79 1.04 -10.03 -5.69
CA LEU A 79 1.61 -8.94 -4.88
C LEU A 79 0.87 -7.61 -5.07
N LEU A 80 -0.18 -7.56 -5.91
CA LEU A 80 -1.03 -6.36 -6.05
C LEU A 80 -2.03 -6.28 -4.90
N LEU A 81 -2.04 -5.13 -4.23
CA LEU A 81 -3.01 -4.82 -3.18
C LEU A 81 -4.45 -4.99 -3.68
N THR A 82 -5.29 -5.67 -2.89
CA THR A 82 -6.72 -5.82 -3.19
C THR A 82 -7.43 -4.48 -3.03
N ALA A 83 -8.41 -4.21 -3.89
CA ALA A 83 -9.21 -3.00 -3.78
C ALA A 83 -9.95 -2.97 -2.42
N PRO A 84 -10.12 -1.78 -1.83
CA PRO A 84 -10.88 -1.62 -0.60
C PRO A 84 -12.38 -1.94 -0.82
N GLU A 85 -13.07 -2.20 0.28
CA GLU A 85 -14.51 -2.47 0.29
C GLU A 85 -15.29 -1.32 -0.33
N GLY A 86 -16.25 -1.66 -1.20
CA GLY A 86 -17.10 -0.68 -1.88
C GLY A 86 -16.45 0.01 -3.09
N ALA A 87 -15.22 -0.36 -3.47
CA ALA A 87 -14.58 0.14 -4.68
C ALA A 87 -15.05 -0.63 -5.93
N GLU A 88 -15.17 0.08 -7.05
CA GLU A 88 -15.41 -0.51 -8.36
C GLU A 88 -14.10 -0.60 -9.14
N PRO A 89 -13.91 -1.60 -10.04
CA PRO A 89 -12.76 -1.64 -10.94
C PRO A 89 -12.60 -0.33 -11.72
N ASP A 90 -11.36 0.11 -11.92
CA ASP A 90 -11.10 1.27 -12.77
C ASP A 90 -11.09 0.87 -14.26
N ASP A 91 -12.17 1.21 -14.96
CA ASP A 91 -12.32 0.95 -16.40
C ASP A 91 -11.23 1.59 -17.27
N GLY A 92 -10.55 2.62 -16.76
CA GLY A 92 -9.43 3.25 -17.46
C GLY A 92 -8.12 2.47 -17.37
N LEU A 93 -8.02 1.46 -16.48
CA LEU A 93 -6.85 0.59 -16.41
C LEU A 93 -6.96 -0.56 -17.42
N LYS A 94 -6.06 -0.56 -18.40
CA LYS A 94 -5.98 -1.60 -19.43
C LYS A 94 -5.17 -2.82 -18.94
N ALA A 95 -5.71 -3.52 -17.95
CA ALA A 95 -5.15 -4.79 -17.45
C ALA A 95 -5.97 -5.98 -17.94
N ASP A 96 -5.32 -7.12 -18.18
CA ASP A 96 -6.03 -8.38 -18.44
C ASP A 96 -6.57 -9.01 -17.14
N LYS A 97 -7.22 -10.18 -17.27
CA LYS A 97 -7.81 -10.91 -16.13
C LYS A 97 -6.80 -11.30 -15.04
N ASP A 98 -5.51 -11.41 -15.39
CA ASP A 98 -4.44 -11.77 -14.47
C ASP A 98 -3.69 -10.51 -13.97
N GLY A 99 -4.19 -9.33 -14.32
CA GLY A 99 -3.61 -8.03 -13.96
C GLY A 99 -2.46 -7.60 -14.86
N LYS A 100 -2.12 -8.34 -15.92
CA LYS A 100 -1.02 -7.96 -16.80
C LYS A 100 -1.37 -6.69 -17.57
N VAL A 101 -0.42 -5.75 -17.64
CA VAL A 101 -0.57 -4.49 -18.38
C VAL A 101 0.48 -4.43 -19.48
N ALA A 102 0.08 -3.99 -20.68
CA ALA A 102 1.02 -3.74 -21.77
C ALA A 102 1.87 -2.50 -21.47
N THR A 103 3.16 -2.52 -21.82
CA THR A 103 4.05 -1.37 -21.58
C THR A 103 3.49 -0.07 -22.18
N ASP A 104 2.97 -0.11 -23.41
CA ASP A 104 2.37 1.07 -24.03
C ASP A 104 1.15 1.60 -23.26
N SER A 105 0.34 0.73 -22.65
CA SER A 105 -0.78 1.14 -21.79
C SER A 105 -0.29 1.82 -20.52
N PHE A 106 0.78 1.31 -19.88
CA PHE A 106 1.39 1.97 -18.72
C PHE A 106 2.01 3.32 -19.08
N LEU A 107 2.65 3.42 -20.25
CA LEU A 107 3.20 4.68 -20.74
C LEU A 107 2.12 5.75 -20.98
N GLU A 108 0.85 5.38 -21.13
CA GLU A 108 -0.25 6.37 -21.21
C GLU A 108 -0.42 7.20 -19.94
N GLU A 109 0.00 6.69 -18.77
CA GLU A 109 0.02 7.44 -17.52
C GLU A 109 1.00 8.62 -17.56
N TYR A 110 1.98 8.56 -18.44
CA TYR A 110 3.02 9.57 -18.58
C TYR A 110 2.65 10.57 -19.67
N ALA A 111 3.14 11.80 -19.50
CA ALA A 111 3.02 12.84 -20.51
C ALA A 111 3.66 12.40 -21.83
N SER A 112 3.03 12.76 -22.96
CA SER A 112 3.36 12.23 -24.29
C SER A 112 4.84 12.37 -24.67
N GLU A 113 5.47 13.47 -24.23
CA GLU A 113 6.87 13.81 -24.45
C GLU A 113 7.85 12.94 -23.66
N SER A 114 7.40 12.34 -22.54
CA SER A 114 8.21 11.47 -21.69
C SER A 114 8.19 10.01 -22.18
N ARG A 115 7.13 9.61 -22.90
CA ARG A 115 6.88 8.21 -23.29
C ARG A 115 8.02 7.58 -24.09
N PRO A 116 8.61 8.22 -25.13
CA PRO A 116 9.65 7.58 -25.95
C PRO A 116 10.89 7.23 -25.12
N LYS A 117 11.37 8.17 -24.29
CA LYS A 117 12.54 7.96 -23.43
C LYS A 117 12.28 6.91 -22.35
N LEU A 118 11.08 6.93 -21.76
CA LEU A 118 10.70 5.94 -20.76
C LEU A 118 10.58 4.55 -21.37
N LYS A 119 10.03 4.44 -22.59
CA LYS A 119 9.97 3.19 -23.34
C LYS A 119 11.36 2.61 -23.59
N GLU A 120 12.26 3.44 -24.13
CA GLU A 120 13.66 3.06 -24.37
C GLU A 120 14.34 2.59 -23.08
N SER A 121 14.16 3.30 -21.97
CA SER A 121 14.68 2.90 -20.66
C SER A 121 14.12 1.55 -20.20
N LEU A 122 12.80 1.32 -20.30
CA LEU A 122 12.19 0.05 -19.92
C LEU A 122 12.68 -1.14 -20.77
N GLU A 123 12.94 -0.91 -22.07
CA GLU A 123 13.50 -1.91 -22.97
C GLU A 123 14.97 -2.19 -22.65
N TYR A 124 15.77 -1.15 -22.42
CA TYR A 124 17.21 -1.25 -22.13
C TYR A 124 17.49 -1.88 -20.76
N GLU A 125 16.78 -1.46 -19.72
CA GLU A 125 16.92 -1.98 -18.34
C GLU A 125 16.25 -3.35 -18.17
N GLY A 126 15.59 -3.86 -19.22
CA GLY A 126 15.12 -5.23 -19.29
C GLY A 126 13.87 -5.51 -18.44
N LEU A 127 12.84 -4.66 -18.53
CA LEU A 127 11.52 -4.90 -17.94
C LEU A 127 11.02 -6.30 -18.32
N ARG A 128 10.73 -7.14 -17.31
CA ARG A 128 10.33 -8.54 -17.49
C ARG A 128 8.84 -8.74 -17.40
N GLN A 129 8.23 -8.10 -16.42
CA GLN A 129 6.80 -8.21 -16.16
C GLN A 129 6.26 -6.86 -15.71
N LEU A 130 5.03 -6.58 -16.12
CA LEU A 130 4.28 -5.42 -15.72
C LEU A 130 2.86 -5.88 -15.42
N VAL A 131 2.43 -5.64 -14.18
CA VAL A 131 1.05 -5.89 -13.76
C VAL A 131 0.50 -4.63 -13.11
N GLY A 132 -0.82 -4.48 -13.11
CA GLY A 132 -1.48 -3.41 -12.41
C GLY A 132 -2.87 -3.77 -11.94
N ARG A 133 -3.33 -3.02 -10.95
CA ARG A 133 -4.71 -3.03 -10.47
C ARG A 133 -5.15 -1.61 -10.18
N GLY A 134 -6.40 -1.30 -10.50
CA GLY A 134 -6.96 0.01 -10.29
C GLY A 134 -8.41 -0.08 -9.86
N TRP A 135 -8.84 0.91 -9.09
CA TRP A 135 -10.19 1.00 -8.59
C TRP A 135 -10.63 2.45 -8.42
N THR A 136 -11.94 2.65 -8.43
CA THR A 136 -12.60 3.92 -8.13
C THR A 136 -13.45 3.76 -6.88
N MET A 137 -13.21 4.61 -5.88
CA MET A 137 -14.04 4.67 -4.67
C MET A 137 -15.36 5.41 -4.94
N PRO A 138 -16.42 5.18 -4.14
CA PRO A 138 -17.70 5.90 -4.26
C PRO A 138 -17.59 7.41 -4.19
N ASP A 139 -16.50 7.90 -3.58
CA ASP A 139 -16.20 9.32 -3.43
C ASP A 139 -15.48 9.94 -4.65
N GLY A 140 -15.29 9.15 -5.72
CA GLY A 140 -14.65 9.51 -6.97
C GLY A 140 -13.13 9.40 -6.96
N THR A 141 -12.51 8.94 -5.87
CA THR A 141 -11.05 8.75 -5.83
C THR A 141 -10.66 7.56 -6.69
N ARG A 142 -9.85 7.78 -7.74
CA ARG A 142 -9.29 6.69 -8.56
C ARG A 142 -7.88 6.37 -8.08
N THR A 143 -7.60 5.09 -7.88
CA THR A 143 -6.27 4.59 -7.51
C THR A 143 -5.81 3.58 -8.53
N ARG A 144 -4.55 3.67 -8.97
CA ARG A 144 -3.88 2.69 -9.84
C ARG A 144 -2.55 2.30 -9.21
N ILE A 145 -2.29 1.00 -9.17
CA ILE A 145 -1.02 0.43 -8.73
C ILE A 145 -0.43 -0.31 -9.93
N TYR A 146 0.82 -0.02 -10.25
CA TYR A 146 1.62 -0.74 -11.22
C TYR A 146 2.82 -1.35 -10.52
N LEU A 147 3.08 -2.63 -10.78
CA LEU A 147 4.31 -3.32 -10.35
C LEU A 147 5.11 -3.67 -11.60
N LEU A 148 6.32 -3.13 -11.67
CA LEU A 148 7.28 -3.37 -12.73
C LEU A 148 8.37 -4.27 -12.17
N ARG A 149 8.52 -5.47 -12.73
CA ARG A 149 9.60 -6.40 -12.38
C ARG A 149 10.73 -6.31 -13.39
N PHE A 150 11.94 -6.09 -12.90
CA PHE A 150 13.17 -6.05 -13.68
C PHE A 150 13.98 -7.34 -13.50
N HIS A 151 15.17 -7.40 -14.09
CA HIS A 151 16.01 -8.60 -14.01
C HIS A 151 16.61 -8.83 -12.60
N SER A 152 16.91 -7.75 -11.89
CA SER A 152 17.41 -7.76 -10.52
C SER A 152 17.19 -6.38 -9.90
N SER A 153 17.46 -6.25 -8.59
CA SER A 153 17.37 -4.99 -7.87
C SER A 153 18.19 -3.85 -8.48
N GLY A 154 19.37 -4.13 -9.05
CA GLY A 154 20.23 -3.09 -9.64
C GLY A 154 19.64 -2.37 -10.86
N PHE A 155 18.65 -2.97 -11.55
CA PHE A 155 17.94 -2.35 -12.67
C PHE A 155 16.73 -1.52 -12.23
N VAL A 156 16.32 -1.65 -10.96
CA VAL A 156 15.21 -0.86 -10.40
C VAL A 156 15.69 0.57 -10.11
N ASP A 157 16.92 0.72 -9.63
CA ASP A 157 17.55 2.00 -9.29
C ASP A 157 17.63 2.98 -10.47
N THR A 158 17.62 2.47 -11.71
CA THR A 158 17.76 3.26 -12.94
C THR A 158 16.43 3.73 -13.51
N PHE A 159 15.29 3.29 -12.96
CA PHE A 159 13.96 3.65 -13.48
C PHE A 159 13.66 5.15 -13.28
N PRO A 160 13.58 5.96 -14.36
CA PRO A 160 13.46 7.41 -14.24
C PRO A 160 12.00 7.88 -14.07
N GLY A 161 11.02 6.97 -14.17
CA GLY A 161 9.60 7.29 -14.23
C GLY A 161 8.92 7.48 -12.87
N CYS A 162 9.67 7.61 -11.77
CA CYS A 162 9.07 7.75 -10.43
C CYS A 162 9.90 8.66 -9.52
N ASN A 163 9.77 9.97 -9.70
CA ASN A 163 10.47 11.01 -8.93
C ASN A 163 9.73 12.37 -9.06
N THR A 164 10.29 13.45 -8.50
CA THR A 164 9.74 14.81 -8.62
C THR A 164 9.72 15.38 -10.03
N ASP A 165 10.62 14.92 -10.90
CA ASP A 165 10.73 15.35 -12.30
C ASP A 165 9.77 14.58 -13.23
N THR A 166 9.04 13.61 -12.68
CA THR A 166 8.07 12.80 -13.42
C THR A 166 6.94 13.68 -13.94
N ARG A 167 6.68 13.59 -15.24
CA ARG A 167 5.52 14.23 -15.88
C ARG A 167 4.48 13.17 -16.21
N LEU A 168 3.36 13.22 -15.50
CA LEU A 168 2.21 12.38 -15.76
C LEU A 168 1.27 13.07 -16.75
N ALA A 169 0.46 12.28 -17.46
CA ALA A 169 -0.61 12.80 -18.30
C ALA A 169 -1.64 13.57 -17.48
N SER A 170 -1.82 13.22 -16.19
CA SER A 170 -2.74 13.86 -15.26
C SER A 170 -2.11 14.99 -14.42
N ALA A 171 -0.78 15.16 -14.44
CA ALA A 171 -0.08 16.12 -13.58
C ALA A 171 1.31 16.48 -14.12
N ALA A 172 1.57 17.78 -14.25
CA ALA A 172 2.79 18.28 -14.90
C ALA A 172 4.01 18.42 -13.98
N ALA A 173 3.80 18.57 -12.66
CA ALA A 173 4.86 18.79 -11.70
C ALA A 173 4.49 18.30 -10.30
N PHE A 174 5.49 17.79 -9.59
CA PHE A 174 5.34 17.19 -8.27
C PHE A 174 6.27 17.83 -7.24
N GLU A 175 5.80 17.91 -6.01
CA GLU A 175 6.60 18.20 -4.83
C GLU A 175 6.56 17.01 -3.86
N VAL A 176 7.53 16.95 -2.95
CA VAL A 176 7.57 15.91 -1.91
C VAL A 176 6.37 16.04 -0.98
N ASP A 177 5.75 14.91 -0.64
CA ASP A 177 4.73 14.86 0.40
C ASP A 177 5.37 15.13 1.77
N THR A 178 5.14 16.34 2.28
CA THR A 178 5.71 16.79 3.55
C THR A 178 5.08 16.09 4.76
N ALA A 179 3.83 15.63 4.65
CA ALA A 179 3.16 14.87 5.70
C ALA A 179 3.79 13.48 5.83
N TRP A 180 4.08 12.83 4.70
CA TRP A 180 4.85 11.57 4.67
C TRP A 180 6.25 11.76 5.24
N SER A 181 6.96 12.79 4.77
CA SER A 181 8.31 13.11 5.23
C SER A 181 8.35 13.27 6.75
N LYS A 182 7.39 14.00 7.32
CA LYS A 182 7.28 14.17 8.78
C LYS A 182 6.96 12.85 9.49
N ALA A 183 6.01 12.07 8.97
CA ALA A 183 5.59 10.80 9.57
C ALA A 183 6.74 9.79 9.61
N LYS A 184 7.52 9.68 8.53
CA LYS A 184 8.69 8.81 8.39
C LYS A 184 9.71 8.98 9.51
N TRP A 185 9.91 10.21 9.99
CA TRP A 185 10.88 10.51 11.05
C TRP A 185 10.29 10.51 12.46
N SER A 186 8.97 10.64 12.60
CA SER A 186 8.32 10.85 13.90
C SER A 186 7.49 9.67 14.40
N GLN A 187 7.22 8.68 13.55
CA GLN A 187 6.35 7.55 13.88
C GLN A 187 7.07 6.21 13.69
N ARG A 188 6.71 5.23 14.51
CA ARG A 188 7.18 3.85 14.35
C ARG A 188 6.50 3.25 13.12
N SER A 189 7.28 2.98 12.08
CA SER A 189 6.78 2.33 10.86
C SER A 189 6.58 0.82 11.08
N PRO A 190 5.48 0.23 10.59
CA PRO A 190 5.33 -1.23 10.50
C PRO A 190 6.18 -1.83 9.36
N ILE A 191 6.73 -0.99 8.47
CA ILE A 191 7.55 -1.38 7.32
C ILE A 191 9.02 -1.44 7.77
N GLY A 192 9.66 -2.60 7.63
CA GLY A 192 11.08 -2.79 7.98
C GLY A 192 11.34 -2.73 9.49
N ALA A 193 11.00 -3.79 10.22
CA ALA A 193 11.27 -3.86 11.65
C ALA A 193 12.74 -4.24 11.96
N LYS A 194 13.68 -3.29 11.87
CA LYS A 194 14.85 -3.20 12.78
C LYS A 194 15.39 -1.76 12.87
N GLY A 195 14.79 -0.99 13.79
CA GLY A 195 15.48 0.06 14.55
C GLY A 195 15.88 1.33 13.81
N TYR A 196 15.94 2.40 14.58
CA TYR A 196 16.58 3.66 14.22
C TYR A 196 18.01 3.38 13.72
N GLY A 197 18.31 3.66 12.45
CA GLY A 197 19.68 3.57 11.91
C GLY A 197 20.00 2.50 10.86
N SER A 198 19.06 1.70 10.36
CA SER A 198 19.31 0.85 9.16
C SER A 198 19.27 1.69 7.88
N PHE A 199 20.27 2.55 7.68
CA PHE A 199 20.66 2.95 6.33
C PHE A 199 21.51 1.82 5.75
N GLY A 200 21.05 1.21 4.66
CA GLY A 200 21.88 0.29 3.88
C GLY A 200 21.98 -1.14 4.40
N ASN A 201 20.93 -1.72 5.01
CA ASN A 201 20.83 -3.18 5.04
C ASN A 201 20.26 -3.64 3.70
N PRO A 202 21.08 -4.19 2.79
CA PRO A 202 20.56 -4.69 1.54
C PRO A 202 19.57 -5.82 1.85
N GLY A 203 18.42 -5.82 1.17
CA GLY A 203 17.39 -6.86 1.30
C GLY A 203 16.17 -6.48 2.16
N THR A 204 16.20 -5.47 3.02
CA THR A 204 15.00 -5.05 3.76
C THR A 204 14.37 -3.80 3.17
N LEU A 205 13.09 -3.88 2.80
CA LEU A 205 12.27 -2.71 2.53
C LEU A 205 12.25 -1.79 3.75
N SER A 206 12.83 -0.61 3.59
CA SER A 206 12.79 0.47 4.56
C SER A 206 11.70 1.46 4.16
N ILE A 207 11.16 2.16 5.14
CA ILE A 207 10.35 3.37 4.88
C ILE A 207 11.15 4.42 4.08
N SER A 208 12.49 4.28 4.03
CA SER A 208 13.36 5.09 3.19
C SER A 208 13.30 4.81 1.71
N ASP A 209 12.87 3.61 1.33
CA ASP A 209 12.72 3.19 -0.07
C ASP A 209 11.36 3.60 -0.64
N ILE A 210 10.57 4.35 0.14
CA ILE A 210 9.25 4.88 -0.21
C ILE A 210 9.33 6.39 -0.36
N SER A 211 9.11 6.86 -1.58
CA SER A 211 9.02 8.28 -1.93
C SER A 211 7.60 8.64 -2.34
N LEU A 212 7.02 9.59 -1.62
CA LEU A 212 5.66 10.08 -1.88
C LEU A 212 5.70 11.52 -2.36
N TYR A 213 4.87 11.80 -3.35
CA TYR A 213 4.77 13.08 -4.00
C TYR A 213 3.31 13.51 -4.16
N GLN A 214 3.10 14.81 -4.21
CA GLN A 214 1.82 15.42 -4.51
C GLN A 214 1.98 16.44 -5.63
N GLU A 215 0.97 16.56 -6.48
CA GLU A 215 0.95 17.57 -7.54
C GLU A 215 1.02 18.99 -6.95
N ILE A 216 1.87 19.82 -7.56
CA ILE A 216 2.10 21.21 -7.14
C ILE A 216 0.85 22.05 -7.45
N LYS A 217 0.50 22.96 -6.53
CA LYS A 217 -0.57 23.94 -6.77
C LYS A 217 -0.12 25.06 -7.73
N PRO A 218 -1.03 25.59 -8.57
CA PRO A 218 -2.41 25.13 -8.74
C PRO A 218 -2.48 23.87 -9.63
N PHE A 219 -3.22 22.86 -9.18
CA PHE A 219 -3.64 21.74 -10.01
C PHE A 219 -4.98 22.07 -10.68
N GLY A 220 -5.36 21.30 -11.70
CA GLY A 220 -6.61 21.49 -12.45
C GLY A 220 -7.86 21.08 -11.66
N ASP A 221 -8.85 20.51 -12.36
CA ASP A 221 -10.05 19.98 -11.70
C ASP A 221 -9.74 18.80 -10.77
N GLU A 222 -8.71 18.03 -11.11
CA GLU A 222 -8.23 16.89 -10.32
C GLU A 222 -6.82 17.15 -9.77
N GLN A 223 -6.52 16.54 -8.64
CA GLN A 223 -5.17 16.45 -8.10
C GLN A 223 -4.67 15.03 -8.21
N THR A 224 -3.41 14.87 -8.61
CA THR A 224 -2.69 13.59 -8.57
C THR A 224 -1.72 13.50 -7.39
N ARG A 225 -1.68 12.34 -6.73
CA ARG A 225 -0.61 11.91 -5.83
C ARG A 225 0.13 10.74 -6.45
N LEU A 226 1.44 10.72 -6.27
CA LEU A 226 2.36 9.73 -6.85
C LEU A 226 3.17 9.07 -5.73
N GLY A 227 3.11 7.75 -5.66
CA GLY A 227 3.86 6.93 -4.71
C GLY A 227 4.81 6.02 -5.44
N CYS A 228 6.07 6.05 -5.02
CA CYS A 228 7.16 5.29 -5.59
C CYS A 228 7.77 4.44 -4.49
N LEU A 229 7.85 3.12 -4.69
CA LEU A 229 8.62 2.27 -3.78
C LEU A 229 9.35 1.15 -4.51
N GLN A 230 10.54 0.82 -4.03
CA GLN A 230 11.42 -0.17 -4.63
C GLN A 230 11.64 -1.32 -3.66
N ALA A 231 11.35 -2.54 -4.10
CA ALA A 231 11.49 -3.75 -3.31
C ALA A 231 12.21 -4.80 -4.15
N GLY A 232 13.50 -5.04 -3.87
CA GLY A 232 14.28 -6.01 -4.65
C GLY A 232 14.22 -5.69 -6.14
N ASP A 233 13.82 -6.65 -6.97
CA ASP A 233 13.63 -6.54 -8.42
C ASP A 233 12.33 -5.83 -8.87
N VAL A 234 11.54 -5.26 -7.95
CA VAL A 234 10.24 -4.64 -8.25
C VAL A 234 10.24 -3.13 -7.96
N GLN A 235 9.82 -2.33 -8.94
CA GLN A 235 9.37 -0.94 -8.77
C GLN A 235 7.84 -0.91 -8.69
N ALA A 236 7.28 -0.36 -7.61
CA ALA A 236 5.87 0.01 -7.57
C ALA A 236 5.68 1.49 -7.93
N VAL A 237 4.69 1.77 -8.79
CA VAL A 237 4.18 3.11 -9.09
C VAL A 237 2.71 3.15 -8.70
N ILE A 238 2.36 4.03 -7.77
CA ILE A 238 1.02 4.14 -7.20
C ILE A 238 0.49 5.55 -7.50
N LEU A 239 -0.59 5.63 -8.26
CA LEU A 239 -1.24 6.88 -8.62
C LEU A 239 -2.56 6.97 -7.88
N GLN A 240 -2.86 8.12 -7.27
CA GLN A 240 -4.17 8.42 -6.74
C GLN A 240 -4.65 9.78 -7.24
N THR A 241 -5.79 9.80 -7.94
CA THR A 241 -6.36 10.99 -8.55
C THR A 241 -7.74 11.27 -7.98
N ARG A 242 -8.07 12.55 -7.80
CA ARG A 242 -9.41 12.95 -7.38
C ARG A 242 -9.74 14.38 -7.75
N LYS A 243 -10.98 14.57 -8.23
CA LYS A 243 -11.57 15.89 -8.39
C LYS A 243 -11.62 16.67 -7.09
N GLY A 244 -11.12 17.90 -7.10
CA GLY A 244 -11.09 18.80 -5.94
C GLY A 244 -10.01 18.48 -4.90
N GLY A 245 -9.15 17.47 -5.14
CA GLY A 245 -8.03 17.13 -4.27
C GLY A 245 -8.06 15.68 -3.79
N ALA A 246 -6.91 14.99 -3.89
CA ALA A 246 -6.74 13.64 -3.37
C ALA A 246 -6.37 13.69 -1.88
N ALA A 247 -7.10 12.96 -1.05
CA ALA A 247 -6.88 12.94 0.39
C ALA A 247 -5.57 12.22 0.75
N THR A 248 -4.82 12.77 1.71
CA THR A 248 -3.52 12.23 2.13
C THR A 248 -3.63 10.87 2.82
N VAL A 249 -4.62 10.68 3.69
CA VAL A 249 -4.74 9.48 4.52
C VAL A 249 -4.99 8.20 3.70
N PRO A 250 -6.01 8.15 2.81
CA PRO A 250 -6.18 6.98 1.93
C PRO A 250 -4.96 6.68 1.07
N PHE A 251 -4.30 7.71 0.54
CA PHE A 251 -3.11 7.56 -0.26
C PHE A 251 -1.97 6.91 0.54
N HIS A 252 -1.63 7.45 1.72
CA HIS A 252 -0.58 6.90 2.58
C HIS A 252 -0.91 5.47 3.01
N GLN A 253 -2.17 5.19 3.37
CA GLN A 253 -2.61 3.84 3.72
C GLN A 253 -2.38 2.85 2.56
N THR A 254 -2.76 3.23 1.34
CA THR A 254 -2.58 2.40 0.13
C THR A 254 -1.11 2.05 -0.08
N VAL A 255 -0.21 3.03 0.02
CA VAL A 255 1.23 2.78 -0.12
C VAL A 255 1.76 1.88 0.98
N ILE A 256 1.35 2.09 2.24
CA ILE A 256 1.79 1.25 3.35
C ILE A 256 1.36 -0.20 3.12
N LEU A 257 0.10 -0.45 2.76
CA LEU A 257 -0.40 -1.81 2.52
C LEU A 257 0.28 -2.46 1.32
N GLN A 258 0.51 -1.73 0.23
CA GLN A 258 1.25 -2.23 -0.92
C GLN A 258 2.71 -2.56 -0.57
N SER A 259 3.37 -1.73 0.25
CA SER A 259 4.73 -2.01 0.71
C SER A 259 4.80 -3.24 1.61
N GLN A 260 3.76 -3.51 2.41
CA GLN A 260 3.68 -4.70 3.24
C GLN A 260 3.60 -5.98 2.41
N LEU A 261 2.89 -5.97 1.29
CA LEU A 261 2.84 -7.11 0.36
C LEU A 261 4.17 -7.38 -0.33
N LEU A 262 5.02 -6.36 -0.46
CA LEU A 262 6.35 -6.46 -1.08
C LEU A 262 7.47 -6.71 -0.07
N SER A 263 7.17 -6.93 1.23
CA SER A 263 8.16 -6.98 2.34
C SER A 263 8.51 -8.37 2.85
#